data_AF-A0A0M8XV54-F1
#
_entry.id   AF-A0A0M8XV54-F1
#
_cell.length_a   1.000
_cell.length_b   1.000
_cell.length_c   1.000
_cell.angle_alpha   90.00
_cell.angle_beta   90.00
_cell.angle_gamma   90.00
#
_symmetry.space_group_name_H-M   'P 1'
#
loop_
_entity.id
_entity.type
_entity.pdbx_description
1 polymer ?
#
loop_
_entity_poly.entity_id
_entity_poly.type
_entity_poly.pdbx_seq_one_letter_code
_entity_poly.pdbx_strand_id
1 'polypeptide(L)'
;MTAETGGLRAVVSSGGQIVALMGDEVLEFVLAHRTSCLSDADAWCSAVESLRAWSEAGLDLRILRRHGLPVWCPPHRAERSPEPCGRLDVRQPR
;
A
#
# COMPACT_ATOMS: atom_id res chain seq x y z
N MET A 1 -28.77 -3.08 -0.08
CA MET A 1 -27.59 -3.80 0.43
C MET A 1 -26.39 -2.88 0.26
N THR A 2 -26.06 -2.11 1.29
CA THR A 2 -24.81 -1.34 1.35
C THR A 2 -23.70 -2.33 1.68
N ALA A 3 -22.81 -2.58 0.73
CA ALA A 3 -21.56 -3.26 1.05
C ALA A 3 -20.86 -2.40 2.11
N GLU A 4 -20.69 -2.94 3.31
CA GLU A 4 -19.83 -2.31 4.30
C GLU A 4 -18.42 -2.36 3.72
N THR A 5 -17.97 -1.24 3.17
CA THR A 5 -16.58 -1.08 2.75
C THR A 5 -15.77 -1.13 4.04
N GLY A 6 -15.28 -2.32 4.42
CA GLY A 6 -14.48 -2.50 5.63
C GLY A 6 -13.32 -1.52 5.58
N GLY A 7 -13.39 -0.44 6.37
CA GLY A 7 -12.38 0.61 6.35
C GLY A 7 -11.03 0.11 6.86
N LEU A 8 -9.95 0.81 6.50
CA LEU A 8 -8.62 0.56 7.05
C LEU A 8 -8.62 0.90 8.53
N ARG A 9 -8.35 -0.10 9.36
CA ARG A 9 -8.35 0.03 10.82
C ARG A 9 -6.96 0.24 11.40
N ALA A 10 -5.95 -0.39 10.79
CA ALA A 10 -4.57 -0.30 11.25
C ALA A 10 -3.60 -0.55 10.11
N VAL A 11 -2.45 0.12 10.17
CA VAL A 11 -1.28 -0.14 9.33
C VAL A 11 -0.07 -0.29 10.25
N VAL A 12 0.61 -1.42 10.18
CA VAL A 12 1.84 -1.68 10.94
C VAL A 12 2.97 -1.91 9.96
N SER A 13 4.10 -1.23 10.16
CA SER A 13 5.35 -1.51 9.45
C SER A 13 6.34 -2.14 10.40
N SER A 14 6.77 -3.38 10.13
CA SER A 14 7.77 -4.08 10.93
C SER A 14 8.66 -4.94 10.02
N GLY A 15 9.98 -4.87 10.20
CA GLY A 15 10.92 -5.78 9.53
C GLY A 15 10.86 -5.81 8.00
N GLY A 16 10.40 -4.74 7.34
CA GLY A 16 10.27 -4.69 5.88
C GLY A 16 8.95 -5.25 5.33
N GLN A 17 7.91 -5.26 6.15
CA GLN A 17 6.55 -5.65 5.76
C GLN A 17 5.55 -4.59 6.24
N ILE A 18 4.50 -4.37 5.46
CA ILE A 18 3.33 -3.60 5.89
C ILE A 18 2.16 -4.55 6.09
N VAL A 19 1.49 -4.46 7.22
CA VAL A 19 0.24 -5.19 7.47
C VAL A 19 -0.90 -4.19 7.58
N ALA A 20 -1.92 -4.34 6.73
CA ALA A 20 -3.12 -3.53 6.74
C ALA A 20 -4.31 -4.37 7.20
N LEU A 21 -5.06 -3.88 8.19
CA LEU A 21 -6.32 -4.49 8.63
C LEU A 21 -7.50 -3.79 7.95
N MET A 22 -8.30 -4.54 7.19
CA MET A 22 -9.44 -4.08 6.40
C MET A 22 -10.71 -4.83 6.82
N GLY A 23 -11.50 -4.23 7.70
CA GLY A 23 -12.58 -4.96 8.36
C GLY A 23 -12.01 -6.14 9.17
N ASP A 24 -12.33 -7.37 8.74
CA ASP A 24 -11.82 -8.63 9.30
C ASP A 24 -10.69 -9.26 8.44
N GLU A 25 -10.32 -8.62 7.32
CA GLU A 25 -9.24 -9.10 6.46
C GLU A 25 -7.89 -8.48 6.86
N VAL A 26 -6.85 -9.30 6.84
CA VAL A 26 -5.46 -8.87 6.98
C VAL A 26 -4.79 -8.94 5.60
N LEU A 27 -4.22 -7.82 5.14
CA LEU A 27 -3.42 -7.75 3.92
C LEU A 27 -1.97 -7.51 4.30
N GLU A 28 -1.09 -8.44 3.93
CA GLU A 28 0.35 -8.28 4.11
C GLU A 28 0.98 -7.80 2.80
N PHE A 29 1.79 -6.76 2.88
CA PHE A 29 2.47 -6.16 1.74
C PHE A 29 3.96 -6.41 1.83
N VAL A 30 4.52 -6.85 0.71
CA VAL A 30 5.96 -7.06 0.55
C VAL A 30 6.45 -6.30 -0.66
N LEU A 31 7.66 -5.75 -0.57
CA LEU A 31 8.26 -5.06 -1.71
C LEU A 31 8.72 -6.09 -2.75
N ALA A 32 8.04 -6.09 -3.90
CA ALA A 32 8.27 -7.08 -4.95
C ALA A 32 9.30 -6.58 -5.97
N HIS A 33 9.18 -5.31 -6.38
CA HIS A 33 10.12 -4.66 -7.27
C HIS A 33 10.29 -3.19 -6.92
N ARG A 34 11.51 -2.69 -7.11
CA ARG A 34 11.85 -1.28 -6.97
C ARG A 34 12.93 -0.86 -7.95
N THR A 35 12.90 0.41 -8.30
CA THR A 35 14.00 1.12 -8.96
C THR A 35 15.04 1.58 -7.91
N SER A 36 16.24 1.94 -8.34
CA SER A 36 17.33 2.34 -7.45
C SER A 36 17.07 3.66 -6.69
N CYS A 37 16.13 4.47 -7.16
CA CYS A 37 15.78 5.75 -6.53
C CYS A 37 14.84 5.61 -5.32
N LEU A 38 14.36 4.39 -5.03
CA LEU A 38 13.42 4.12 -3.95
C LEU A 38 14.12 3.37 -2.81
N SER A 39 14.28 4.04 -1.67
CA SER A 39 14.72 3.38 -0.44
C SER A 39 13.58 2.57 0.20
N ASP A 40 13.92 1.62 1.07
CA ASP A 40 12.91 0.86 1.84
C ASP A 40 12.04 1.79 2.68
N ALA A 41 12.66 2.76 3.36
CA ALA A 41 11.94 3.73 4.19
C ALA A 41 10.93 4.55 3.37
N ASP A 42 11.33 5.02 2.19
CA ASP A 42 10.45 5.77 1.28
C ASP A 42 9.31 4.91 0.75
N ALA A 43 9.60 3.63 0.41
CA ALA A 43 8.58 2.70 -0.02
C ALA A 43 7.50 2.51 1.07
N TRP A 44 7.92 2.38 2.32
CA TRP A 44 6.99 2.22 3.44
C TRP A 44 6.19 3.48 3.73
N CYS A 45 6.84 4.64 3.81
CA CYS A 45 6.14 5.91 3.98
C CYS A 45 5.12 6.16 2.85
N SER A 46 5.52 5.94 1.60
CA SER A 46 4.62 6.06 0.45
C SER A 46 3.42 5.13 0.58
N ALA A 47 3.65 3.87 0.96
CA ALA A 47 2.60 2.87 1.08
C ALA A 47 1.59 3.19 2.19
N VAL A 48 2.06 3.58 3.38
CA VAL A 48 1.17 3.95 4.50
C VAL A 48 0.26 5.10 4.10
N GLU A 49 0.82 6.14 3.48
CA GLU A 49 0.03 7.30 3.04
C GLU A 49 -0.96 6.95 1.92
N SER A 50 -0.56 6.12 0.95
CA SER A 50 -1.46 5.66 -0.11
C SER A 50 -2.62 4.81 0.43
N LEU A 51 -2.34 3.89 1.35
CA LEU A 51 -3.38 3.08 2.01
C LEU A 51 -4.35 3.97 2.80
N ARG A 52 -3.83 4.96 3.53
CA ARG A 52 -4.64 5.93 4.26
C ARG A 52 -5.54 6.73 3.30
N ALA A 53 -4.98 7.31 2.26
CA ALA A 53 -5.74 8.09 1.28
C ALA A 53 -6.83 7.26 0.59
N TRP A 54 -6.54 6.00 0.27
CA TRP A 54 -7.55 5.10 -0.29
C TRP A 54 -8.68 4.77 0.69
N SER A 55 -8.34 4.53 1.96
CA SER A 55 -9.35 4.30 2.99
C SER A 55 -10.22 5.54 3.20
N GLU A 56 -9.63 6.73 3.23
CA GLU A 56 -10.36 8.00 3.35
C GLU A 56 -11.27 8.24 2.14
N ALA A 57 -10.87 7.78 0.96
CA ALA A 57 -11.69 7.81 -0.26
C ALA A 57 -12.72 6.67 -0.35
N GLY A 58 -12.77 5.75 0.61
CA GLY A 58 -13.70 4.61 0.62
C GLY A 58 -13.47 3.61 -0.51
N LEU A 59 -12.22 3.48 -0.98
CA LEU A 59 -11.87 2.61 -2.10
C LEU A 59 -11.63 1.16 -1.66
N ASP A 60 -12.04 0.21 -2.50
CA ASP A 60 -11.90 -1.22 -2.20
C ASP A 60 -10.44 -1.67 -2.34
N LEU A 61 -9.77 -1.84 -1.20
CA LEU A 61 -8.38 -2.28 -1.17
C LEU A 61 -8.19 -3.72 -1.67
N ARG A 62 -9.23 -4.54 -1.85
CA ARG A 62 -9.07 -5.89 -2.41
C ARG A 62 -8.54 -5.86 -3.84
N ILE A 63 -8.70 -4.73 -4.55
CA ILE A 63 -8.08 -4.51 -5.86
C ILE A 63 -6.54 -4.62 -5.81
N LEU A 64 -5.94 -4.34 -4.66
CA LEU A 64 -4.50 -4.46 -4.44
C LEU A 64 -3.98 -5.87 -4.53
N ARG A 65 -4.81 -6.88 -4.26
CA ARG A 65 -4.41 -8.28 -4.40
C ARG A 65 -4.00 -8.61 -5.84
N ARG A 66 -4.64 -7.96 -6.81
CA ARG A 66 -4.36 -8.16 -8.23
C ARG A 66 -3.30 -7.23 -8.77
N HIS A 67 -3.32 -5.97 -8.32
CA HIS A 67 -2.53 -4.93 -8.95
C HIS A 67 -1.29 -4.53 -8.14
N GLY A 68 -1.18 -4.90 -6.86
CA GLY A 68 -0.15 -4.39 -5.94
C GLY A 68 -0.28 -2.88 -5.69
N LEU A 69 0.34 -2.41 -4.61
CA LEU A 69 0.32 -1.01 -4.19
C LEU A 69 1.50 -0.26 -4.81
N PRO A 70 1.27 0.71 -5.71
CA PRO A 70 2.35 1.51 -6.26
C PRO A 70 2.97 2.40 -5.18
N VAL A 71 4.28 2.56 -5.21
CA VAL A 71 5.04 3.39 -4.27
C VAL A 71 5.99 4.32 -5.03
N TRP A 72 6.15 5.54 -4.51
CA TRP A 72 7.00 6.58 -5.09
C TRP A 72 8.01 7.07 -4.07
N CYS A 73 9.22 7.40 -4.54
CA CYS A 73 10.16 8.15 -3.72
C CYS A 73 9.72 9.63 -3.60
N PRO A 74 10.21 10.38 -2.61
CA PRO A 74 9.76 11.74 -2.35
C PRO A 74 9.82 12.68 -3.56
N PRO A 75 10.90 12.68 -4.39
CA PRO A 75 10.96 13.51 -5.59
C PRO A 75 9.83 13.23 -6.59
N HIS A 76 9.67 11.97 -7.01
CA HIS A 76 8.64 11.61 -7.99
C HIS A 76 7.22 11.79 -7.46
N ARG A 77 7.02 11.65 -6.14
CA ARG A 77 5.75 11.97 -5.50
C ARG A 77 5.46 13.48 -5.58
N ALA A 78 6.43 14.33 -5.28
CA ALA A 78 6.27 15.78 -5.35
C ALA A 78 5.91 16.25 -6.77
N GLU A 79 6.48 15.60 -7.78
CA GLU A 79 6.21 15.84 -9.19
C GLU A 79 4.92 15.20 -9.70
N ARG A 80 4.23 14.41 -8.88
CA ARG A 80 3.07 13.59 -9.27
C ARG A 80 3.35 12.71 -10.49
N SER A 81 4.54 12.09 -10.51
CA SER A 81 4.96 11.22 -11.60
C SER A 81 3.92 10.12 -11.87
N PRO A 82 3.55 9.87 -13.14
CA PRO A 82 2.63 8.79 -13.49
C PRO A 82 3.25 7.40 -13.29
N GLU A 83 4.58 7.31 -13.28
CA GLU A 83 5.31 6.05 -13.15
C GLU A 83 5.73 5.81 -11.69
N PRO A 84 5.32 4.69 -11.07
CA PRO A 84 5.74 4.38 -9.72
C PRO A 84 7.19 3.91 -9.68
N CYS A 85 7.90 4.28 -8.61
CA CYS A 85 9.28 3.86 -8.41
C CYS A 85 9.40 2.40 -7.98
N GLY A 86 8.31 1.79 -7.53
CA GLY A 86 8.21 0.39 -7.16
C GLY A 86 6.77 -0.03 -6.86
N ARG A 87 6.61 -1.28 -6.43
CA ARG A 87 5.30 -1.81 -6.05
C ARG A 87 5.41 -2.82 -4.91
N LEU A 88 4.43 -2.75 -4.02
CA LEU A 88 4.24 -3.76 -2.98
C LEU A 88 3.17 -4.77 -3.42
N ASP A 89 3.51 -6.06 -3.41
CA ASP A 89 2.56 -7.12 -3.67
C ASP A 89 1.85 -7.52 -2.38
N VAL A 90 0.57 -7.91 -2.49
CA VAL A 90 -0.18 -8.46 -1.37
C VAL A 90 0.11 -9.96 -1.27
N ARG A 91 0.63 -10.40 -0.13
CA ARG A 91 0.66 -11.81 0.26
C ARG A 91 -0.55 -12.12 1.13
N GLN A 92 -1.12 -13.30 0.91
CA GLN A 92 -2.07 -13.83 1.87
C GLN A 92 -1.29 -14.33 3.09
N PRO A 93 -1.68 -13.94 4.32
CA PRO A 93 -1.17 -14.60 5.51
C PRO A 93 -1.50 -16.09 5.42
N ARG A 94 -0.50 -16.94 5.69
CA ARG A 94 -0.66 -18.40 5.72
C ARG A 94 -1.44 -18.86 6.94
#